data_AF-A0A2V7EGL8-F1
#
_entry.id   AF-A0A2V7EGL8-F1
#
_cell.length_a   1.000
_cell.length_b   1.000
_cell.length_c   1.000
_cell.angle_alpha   90.00
_cell.angle_beta   90.00
_cell.angle_gamma   90.00
#
_symmetry.space_group_name_H-M   'P 1'
#
loop_
_entity.id
_entity.type
_entity.pdbx_description
1 polymer ?
#
loop_
_entity_poly.entity_id
_entity_poly.type
_entity_poly.pdbx_seq_one_letter_code
_entity_poly.pdbx_strand_id
1 'polypeptide(L)' 'AKQLKDADAIVADLSPRLKDRDVVLIMSNGGFGGIHEKLLTALEK' A
#
# COMPACT_ATOMS: atom_id res chain seq x y z
N ALA A 1 2.83 13.15 -11.20
CA ALA A 1 2.44 12.11 -10.24
C ALA A 1 3.69 11.60 -9.52
N LYS A 2 3.60 11.25 -8.24
CA LYS A 2 4.71 10.64 -7.50
C LYS A 2 4.89 9.19 -7.97
N GLN A 3 6.12 8.78 -8.24
CA GLN A 3 6.46 7.40 -8.61
C GLN A 3 7.29 6.78 -7.49
N LEU A 4 6.98 5.54 -7.15
CA LEU A 4 7.67 4.74 -6.15
C LEU A 4 8.11 3.44 -6.80
N LYS A 5 9.31 2.98 -6.43
CA LYS A 5 10.03 1.93 -7.16
C LYS A 5 9.31 0.59 -7.14
N ASP A 6 8.73 0.22 -6.01
CA ASP A 6 8.15 -1.09 -5.74
C ASP A 6 7.05 -1.02 -4.66
N ALA A 7 6.43 -2.16 -4.39
CA ALA A 7 5.36 -2.29 -3.39
C ALA A 7 5.81 -1.88 -1.98
N ASP A 8 7.06 -2.19 -1.61
CA ASP A 8 7.60 -1.85 -0.29
C ASP A 8 7.70 -0.33 -0.11
N ALA A 9 8.21 0.37 -1.14
CA ALA A 9 8.25 1.83 -1.16
C ALA A 9 6.85 2.46 -1.11
N ILE A 10 5.86 1.85 -1.77
CA ILE A 10 4.46 2.31 -1.71
C ILE A 10 3.89 2.16 -0.30
N VAL A 11 4.04 0.99 0.33
CA VAL A 11 3.50 0.74 1.68
C VAL A 11 4.17 1.66 2.70
N ALA A 12 5.50 1.78 2.67
CA ALA A 12 6.23 2.67 3.57
C ALA A 12 5.81 4.14 3.43
N ASP A 13 5.52 4.59 2.21
CA ASP A 13 5.06 5.95 1.94
C ASP A 13 3.58 6.16 2.30
N LEU A 14 2.73 5.15 2.11
CA LEU A 14 1.28 5.25 2.28
C LEU A 14 0.85 5.09 3.73
N SER A 15 1.32 4.06 4.43
CA SER A 15 0.86 3.71 5.78
C SER A 15 0.84 4.87 6.80
N PRO A 16 1.86 5.74 6.91
CA PRO A 16 1.83 6.84 7.88
C PRO A 16 0.83 7.97 7.54
N ARG A 17 0.29 7.99 6.31
CA ARG A 17 -0.69 9.00 5.86
C ARG A 17 -2.13 8.54 6.01
N LEU A 18 -2.35 7.23 6.14
CA LEU A 18 -3.68 6.64 6.27
C LEU A 18 -4.29 6.97 7.63
N LYS A 19 -5.57 7.30 7.60
CA LYS A 19 -6.41 7.55 8.77
C LYS A 19 -7.56 6.56 8.80
N ASP A 20 -8.19 6.44 9.96
CA ASP A 20 -9.45 5.73 10.09
C ASP A 20 -10.44 6.21 9.03
N ARG A 21 -11.08 5.24 8.36
CA ARG A 21 -12.09 5.43 7.30
C ARG A 21 -11.55 5.86 5.94
N ASP A 22 -10.23 5.97 5.75
CA ASP A 22 -9.67 6.11 4.40
C ASP A 22 -9.93 4.86 3.56
N VAL A 23 -10.15 5.06 2.25
CA VAL A 23 -10.33 3.98 1.27
C VAL A 23 -9.12 3.95 0.35
N VAL A 24 -8.46 2.80 0.28
CA VAL A 24 -7.32 2.57 -0.61
C VAL A 24 -7.76 1.71 -1.79
N LEU A 25 -7.60 2.23 -3.01
CA LEU A 25 -7.83 1.49 -4.25
C LEU A 25 -6.50 0.98 -4.81
N ILE A 26 -6.32 -0.34 -4.83
CA ILE A 26 -5.20 -1.01 -5.49
C ILE A 26 -5.73 -1.59 -6.81
N MET A 27 -5.17 -1.15 -7.93
CA MET A 27 -5.48 -1.68 -9.26
C MET A 27 -4.26 -2.41 -9.81
N SER A 28 -4.37 -3.71 -10.00
CA SER A 28 -3.32 -4.55 -10.55
C SER A 28 -3.93 -5.68 -11.36
N ASN A 29 -3.24 -6.09 -12.42
CA ASN A 29 -3.56 -7.28 -13.22
C ASN A 29 -2.77 -8.53 -12.77
N GLY A 30 -2.06 -8.47 -11.65
CA GLY A 30 -1.27 -9.55 -11.07
C GLY A 30 -0.88 -9.31 -9.62
N GLY A 31 0.14 -10.01 -9.11
CA GLY A 31 0.48 -10.00 -7.68
C GLY A 31 1.06 -8.69 -7.13
N PHE A 32 1.49 -7.74 -7.98
CA PHE A 32 2.01 -6.42 -7.60
C PHE A 32 3.01 -6.43 -6.43
N GLY A 33 3.92 -7.41 -6.41
CA GLY A 33 4.90 -7.55 -5.33
C GLY A 33 4.32 -7.89 -3.96
N GLY A 34 3.11 -8.48 -3.89
CA GLY A 34 2.41 -8.83 -2.65
C GLY A 34 1.87 -7.63 -1.89
N ILE A 35 1.52 -6.55 -2.59
CA ILE A 35 1.13 -5.28 -1.96
C ILE A 35 -0.10 -5.41 -1.05
N HIS A 36 -1.02 -6.33 -1.38
CA HIS A 36 -2.25 -6.53 -0.61
C HIS A 36 -1.92 -7.00 0.80
N GLU A 37 -1.12 -8.06 0.93
CA GLU A 37 -0.68 -8.61 2.22
C GLU A 37 0.22 -7.62 2.95
N LYS A 38 1.18 -7.00 2.26
CA LYS A 38 2.11 -6.03 2.86
C LYS A 38 1.37 -4.83 3.47
N LEU A 39 0.36 -4.30 2.78
CA LEU A 39 -0.43 -3.19 3.28
C LEU A 39 -1.28 -3.60 4.48
N LEU A 40 -1.92 -4.77 4.43
CA LEU A 40 -2.69 -5.29 5.57
C LEU A 40 -1.78 -5.47 6.80
N THR A 41 -0.64 -6.13 6.67
CA THR A 41 0.33 -6.30 7.77
C THR A 41 0.84 -4.96 8.32
N ALA A 42 1.04 -3.95 7.46
CA ALA A 42 1.46 -2.62 7.91
C ALA A 42 0.35 -1.84 8.64
N LEU A 43 -0.92 -2.20 8.45
CA LEU A 43 -2.09 -1.58 9.08
C LEU A 43 -2.59 -2.36 10.30
N GLU A 44 -2.28 -3.66 10.40
CA GLU A 44 -2.49 -4.47 11.59
C GLU A 44 -1.64 -3.92 12.75
N LYS A 45 -2.27 -3.06 13.55
CA LYS A 45 -1.80 -2.60 14.85
C LYS A 45 -2.75 -3.08 15.94
#